data_AF-A0A850CI34-F1
#
_entry.id   AF-A0A850CI34-F1
#
_cell.length_a   1.000
_cell.length_b   1.000
_cell.length_c   1.000
_cell.angle_alpha   90.00
_cell.angle_beta   90.00
_cell.angle_gamma   90.00
#
_symmetry.space_group_name_H-M   'P 1'
#
loop_
_entity.id
_entity.type
_entity.pdbx_description
1 polymer ?
#
loop_
_entity_poly.entity_id
_entity_poly.type
_entity_poly.pdbx_seq_one_letter_code
_entity_poly.pdbx_strand_id
1 'polypeptide(L)' 'MRPGVPQPAAGPSVCPRHPDREAYVRCQRCGRPACPECQRPAAVGVQCVDCVREAARSGPSARTLFGGRATDGTPVV' A
#
# COMPACT_ATOMS: atom_id res chain seq x y z
N MET A 1 21.09 22.82 6.94
CA MET A 1 20.08 21.74 6.90
C MET A 1 18.71 22.42 6.88
N ARG A 2 17.91 22.28 5.81
CA ARG A 2 16.57 22.91 5.76
C ARG A 2 15.61 22.09 6.64
N PRO A 3 14.91 22.69 7.61
CA PRO A 3 13.85 21.99 8.34
C PRO A 3 12.73 21.62 7.37
N GLY A 4 12.34 20.34 7.39
CA GLY A 4 11.22 19.83 6.60
C GLY A 4 9.93 20.45 7.11
N VAL A 5 9.28 21.28 6.30
CA VAL A 5 8.00 21.89 6.63
C VAL A 5 6.94 20.77 6.66
N PRO A 6 6.20 20.55 7.76
CA PRO A 6 5.09 19.62 7.74
C PRO A 6 4.03 20.16 6.77
N GLN A 7 3.72 19.37 5.74
CA GLN A 7 2.74 19.73 4.72
C GLN A 7 1.37 19.93 5.40
N PRO A 8 0.63 21.02 5.11
CA PRO A 8 -0.69 21.23 5.69
C PRO A 8 -1.61 20.08 5.26
N ALA A 9 -2.15 19.36 6.24
CA ALA A 9 -3.12 18.29 6.02
C ALA A 9 -4.40 18.90 5.45
N ALA A 10 -4.51 18.88 4.12
CA ALA A 10 -5.62 19.44 3.37
C ALA A 10 -6.93 18.72 3.73
N GLY A 11 -7.69 19.28 4.67
CA GLY A 11 -9.12 19.00 4.99
C GLY A 11 -9.49 17.54 5.33
N PRO A 12 -10.56 17.30 6.08
CA PRO A 12 -11.13 15.95 6.17
C PRO A 12 -11.64 15.58 4.78
N SER A 13 -10.91 14.70 4.10
CA SER A 13 -11.36 14.15 2.81
C SER A 13 -11.90 12.77 3.08
N VAL A 14 -13.08 12.42 2.56
CA VAL A 14 -13.66 11.09 2.81
C VAL A 14 -12.91 10.02 2.02
N CYS A 15 -12.87 8.81 2.56
CA CYS A 15 -12.26 7.70 1.82
C CYS A 15 -13.12 7.36 0.59
N PRO A 16 -12.54 7.24 -0.61
CA PRO A 16 -13.29 6.87 -1.81
C PRO A 16 -13.93 5.47 -1.74
N ARG A 17 -13.52 4.62 -0.78
CA ARG A 17 -14.16 3.31 -0.54
C ARG A 17 -15.22 3.34 0.55
N HIS A 18 -15.18 4.35 1.42
CA HIS A 18 -16.04 4.47 2.58
C HIS A 18 -16.50 5.93 2.69
N PRO A 19 -17.67 6.27 2.12
CA PRO A 19 -18.19 7.64 2.19
C PRO A 19 -18.45 8.09 3.63
N ASP A 20 -18.72 7.14 4.54
CA ASP A 20 -18.94 7.39 5.98
C ASP A 20 -17.66 7.55 6.80
N ARG A 21 -16.47 7.43 6.20
CA ARG A 21 -15.19 7.48 6.92
C ARG A 21 -14.32 8.63 6.45
N GLU A 22 -13.95 9.48 7.40
CA GLU A 22 -13.01 10.57 7.18
C GLU A 22 -11.58 10.02 7.05
N ALA A 23 -10.85 10.54 6.08
CA ALA A 23 -9.44 10.30 5.89
C ALA A 23 -8.64 11.56 6.22
N TYR A 24 -7.89 11.46 7.32
CA TYR A 24 -6.97 12.50 7.77
C TYR A 24 -5.56 12.32 7.18
N VAL A 25 -5.27 11.17 6.57
CA VAL A 25 -3.97 10.81 6.02
C VAL A 25 -4.08 10.57 4.52
N ARG A 26 -3.05 10.95 3.78
CA ARG A 26 -2.95 10.74 2.33
C ARG A 26 -1.91 9.69 2.03
N CYS A 27 -2.21 8.83 1.05
CA CYS A 27 -1.25 7.87 0.55
C CYS A 27 -0.06 8.59 -0.06
N GLN A 28 1.15 8.29 0.39
CA GLN A 28 2.36 8.92 -0.14
C GLN A 28 2.68 8.55 -1.60
N ARG A 29 2.10 7.46 -2.12
CA ARG A 29 2.38 6.98 -3.49
C ARG A 29 1.45 7.62 -4.52
N CYS A 30 0.18 7.80 -4.19
CA CYS A 30 -0.83 8.32 -5.13
C CYS A 30 -1.56 9.58 -4.64
N GLY A 31 -1.26 10.09 -3.45
CA GLY A 31 -1.87 11.30 -2.86
C GLY A 31 -3.32 11.16 -2.42
N ARG A 32 -3.97 10.00 -2.66
CA ARG A 32 -5.38 9.78 -2.32
C ARG A 32 -5.62 9.69 -0.80
N PRO A 33 -6.75 10.20 -0.30
CA PRO A 33 -7.16 10.01 1.09
C PRO A 33 -7.32 8.53 1.47
N ALA A 34 -6.79 8.16 2.63
CA ALA A 34 -6.92 6.82 3.21
C ALA A 34 -7.55 6.89 4.61
N CYS A 35 -8.73 6.26 4.81
CA CYS A 35 -9.32 6.10 6.14
C CYS A 35 -8.48 5.16 7.01
N PRO A 36 -8.54 5.25 8.36
CA PRO A 36 -7.90 4.35 9.33
C PRO A 36 -7.90 2.87 8.94
N GLU A 37 -9.01 2.39 8.40
CA GLU A 37 -9.20 0.99 8.03
C GLU A 37 -8.47 0.60 6.73
N CYS A 38 -8.28 1.56 5.80
CA CYS A 38 -7.59 1.35 4.53
C CYS A 38 -6.11 1.77 4.55
N GLN A 39 -5.62 2.34 5.65
CA GLN A 39 -4.21 2.73 5.80
C GLN A 39 -3.34 1.48 5.92
N ARG A 40 -2.25 1.43 5.17
CA ARG A 40 -1.23 0.38 5.31
C ARG A 40 0.11 1.02 5.68
N PRO A 41 0.73 0.57 6.78
CA PRO A 41 2.07 1.04 7.15
C PRO A 41 3.05 0.64 6.05
N ALA A 42 3.90 1.58 5.66
CA ALA A 42 4.96 1.35 4.69
C ALA A 42 6.31 1.80 5.26
N ALA A 43 7.40 1.38 4.61
CA ALA A 43 8.77 1.68 5.06
C ALA A 43 9.03 3.19 5.22
N VAL A 44 8.33 3.99 4.43
CA VAL A 44 8.15 5.43 4.65
C VAL A 44 6.64 5.61 4.77
N GLY A 45 6.14 6.33 5.77
CA GLY A 45 4.75 6.77 5.90
C GLY A 45 3.66 5.71 5.69
N VAL A 46 2.61 6.09 4.94
CA VAL A 46 1.37 5.32 4.77
C VAL A 46 1.05 5.16 3.28
N GLN A 47 0.63 3.95 2.92
CA GLN A 47 0.08 3.63 1.60
C GLN A 47 -1.40 3.25 1.69
N CYS A 48 -2.17 3.55 0.65
CA CYS A 48 -3.54 3.08 0.55
C CYS A 48 -3.58 1.61 0.12
N VAL A 49 -4.68 0.92 0.47
CA VAL A 49 -4.92 -0.48 0.09
C VAL A 49 -4.83 -0.74 -1.41
N ASP A 50 -5.21 0.21 -2.27
CA ASP A 50 -5.11 0.05 -3.73
C ASP A 50 -3.66 -0.03 -4.20
N CYS A 51 -2.81 0.90 -3.72
CA CYS A 51 -1.39 0.88 -4.03
C CYS A 51 -0.69 -0.37 -3.49
N VAL A 52 -1.09 -0.86 -2.31
CA VAL A 52 -0.54 -2.09 -1.74
C VAL A 52 -0.99 -3.32 -2.54
N ARG A 53 -2.26 -3.39 -2.97
CA ARG A 53 -2.75 -4.48 -3.84
C ARG A 53 -2.02 -4.51 -5.17
N GLU A 54 -1.77 -3.34 -5.76
CA GLU A 54 -0.98 -3.22 -6.99
C GLU A 54 0.47 -3.66 -6.78
N ALA A 55 1.11 -3.22 -5.69
CA ALA A 55 2.47 -3.64 -5.34
C ALA A 55 2.57 -5.14 -5.07
N ALA A 56 1.57 -5.73 -4.41
CA ALA A 56 1.51 -7.17 -4.18
C ALA A 56 1.34 -7.97 -5.48
N ARG A 57 0.58 -7.44 -6.44
CA ARG A 57 0.45 -8.05 -7.79
C ARG A 57 1.75 -7.94 -8.59
N SER A 58 2.47 -6.83 -8.45
CA SER A 58 3.74 -6.58 -9.14
C SER A 58 4.97 -7.13 -8.40
N GLY A 59 4.79 -7.73 -7.22
CA GLY A 59 5.88 -8.30 -6.43
C GLY A 59 6.51 -9.52 -7.13
N PRO A 60 7.81 -9.78 -6.92
CA PRO A 60 8.49 -10.90 -7.57
C PRO A 60 7.87 -12.22 -7.10
N SER A 61 7.28 -12.97 -8.03
CA SER A 61 6.93 -14.37 -7.79
C SER A 61 8.22 -15.16 -7.56
N ALA A 62 8.35 -15.81 -6.40
CA ALA A 62 9.48 -16.68 -6.12
C ALA A 62 9.56 -17.77 -7.20
N ARG A 63 10.73 -17.86 -7.85
CA ARG A 63 11.05 -18.84 -8.87
C ARG A 63 12.04 -19.83 -8.29
N THR A 64 11.87 -21.11 -8.57
CA THR A 64 12.88 -22.12 -8.26
C THR A 64 14.13 -21.86 -9.10
N LEU A 65 15.26 -22.50 -8.75
CA LEU A 65 16.50 -22.42 -9.54
C LEU A 65 16.30 -22.84 -11.00
N PHE A 66 15.30 -23.69 -11.26
CA PHE A 66 14.89 -24.13 -12.59
C PHE A 66 13.74 -23.29 -13.20
N GLY A 67 13.42 -22.12 -12.63
CA GLY A 67 12.46 -21.17 -13.19
C GLY A 67 10.97 -21.48 -12.94
N GLY A 68 10.65 -22.57 -12.23
CA GLY A 68 9.28 -22.92 -11.87
C GLY A 68 8.70 -21.99 -10.81
N ARG A 69 7.37 -21.79 -10.80
CA ARG A 69 6.70 -21.13 -9.68
C ARG A 69 6.98 -21.97 -8.44
N ALA A 70 7.61 -21.38 -7.42
CA ALA A 70 7.85 -22.12 -6.19
C ALA A 70 6.47 -22.47 -5.58
N THR A 71 6.07 -23.74 -5.72
CA THR A 71 4.89 -24.31 -5.07
C THR A 71 5.35 -25.11 -3.87
N ASP A 72 4.69 -24.95 -2.74
CA ASP A 72 4.92 -25.74 -1.52
C ASP A 72 4.24 -27.10 -1.73
N GLY A 73 4.91 -28.05 -2.36
CA GLY A 73 4.29 -29.34 -2.69
C GLY A 73 5.31 -30.39 -3.05
N THR A 74 5.36 -31.46 -2.25
CA THR A 74 6.13 -32.68 -2.52
C THR A 74 5.92 -33.09 -3.97
N PRO A 75 7.00 -33.24 -4.77
CA PRO A 75 6.86 -33.63 -6.17
C PRO A 75 6.26 -35.04 -6.21
N VAL A 76 5.09 -35.18 -6.84
CA VAL A 76 4.50 -36.49 -7.12
C VAL A 76 5.14 -36.99 -8.42
N VAL A 77 5.89 -38.09 -8.32
CA VAL A 77 6.60 -38.78 -9.40
C VAL A 77 5.64 -39.66 -10.18
#